data_AF-A0A7X8WCU1-F1
#
_entry.id   AF-A0A7X8WCU1-F1
#
_cell.length_a   1.000
_cell.length_b   1.000
_cell.length_c   1.000
_cell.angle_alpha   90.00
_cell.angle_beta   90.00
_cell.angle_gamma   90.00
#
_symmetry.space_group_name_H-M   'P 1'
#
loop_
_entity.id
_entity.type
_entity.pdbx_description
1 polymer ?
#
loop_
_entity_poly.entity_id
_entity_poly.type
_entity_poly.pdbx_seq_one_letter_code
_entity_poly.pdbx_strand_id
1 'polypeptide(L)'
;IKDRNPIWNFSSKKDGFWGTNGYVNVAFYPTYESGKENEFNINDFDLFFDKVSADNKVLYLRLNHSIPKVENFNYDSNTPFLTSFIFDSSKLEEKFPELETFGTANDSIRAQITALGLNGEDLKSPEFVIKLKK
;
A
#
# COMPACT_ATOMS: atom_id res chain seq x y z
N ILE A 1 -5.95 -10.50 13.70
CA ILE A 1 -7.08 -10.23 12.77
C ILE A 1 -7.03 -11.32 11.71
N LYS A 2 -7.91 -12.33 11.79
CA LYS A 2 -7.88 -13.51 10.90
C LYS A 2 -8.74 -13.39 9.64
N ASP A 3 -9.54 -12.33 9.53
CA ASP A 3 -10.53 -12.19 8.44
C ASP A 3 -10.36 -10.85 7.71
N ARG A 4 -9.17 -10.61 7.15
CA ARG A 4 -8.93 -9.44 6.30
C ARG A 4 -9.48 -9.72 4.90
N ASN A 5 -10.17 -8.73 4.34
CA ASN A 5 -10.67 -8.83 2.98
C ASN A 5 -9.49 -8.67 2.00
N PRO A 6 -9.35 -9.51 0.95
CA PRO A 6 -8.29 -9.32 -0.03
C PRO A 6 -8.50 -8.05 -0.86
N ILE A 7 -7.46 -7.59 -1.54
CA ILE A 7 -7.61 -6.68 -2.68
C ILE A 7 -7.58 -7.48 -3.98
N TRP A 8 -8.24 -6.97 -5.02
CA TRP A 8 -8.33 -7.66 -6.31
C TRP A 8 -6.97 -7.66 -6.99
N ASN A 9 -6.37 -6.47 -7.16
CA ASN A 9 -5.03 -6.31 -7.71
C ASN A 9 -4.46 -4.91 -7.42
N PHE A 10 -3.15 -4.75 -7.63
CA PHE A 10 -2.53 -3.44 -7.77
C PHE A 10 -2.60 -2.94 -9.21
N SER A 11 -2.55 -1.63 -9.41
CA SER A 11 -2.30 -1.07 -10.75
C SER A 11 -0.96 -1.59 -11.29
N SER A 12 -0.93 -1.99 -12.55
CA SER A 12 0.32 -2.37 -13.23
C SER A 12 1.13 -1.15 -13.70
N LYS A 13 0.55 0.05 -13.60
CA LYS A 13 1.22 1.26 -14.07
C LYS A 13 2.23 1.76 -13.03
N LYS A 14 3.43 2.13 -13.50
CA LYS A 14 4.54 2.62 -12.67
C LYS A 14 4.21 3.93 -11.94
N ASP A 15 3.38 4.78 -12.55
CA ASP A 15 2.85 6.01 -11.96
C ASP A 15 1.68 5.77 -11.00
N GLY A 16 1.31 4.51 -10.74
CA GLY A 16 0.32 4.16 -9.73
C GLY A 16 0.83 4.23 -8.29
N PHE A 17 2.14 4.43 -8.08
CA PHE A 17 2.77 4.41 -6.76
C PHE A 17 3.86 5.48 -6.64
N TRP A 18 3.70 6.40 -5.70
CA TRP A 18 4.73 7.39 -5.37
C TRP A 18 4.51 7.96 -3.97
N GLY A 19 5.59 8.36 -3.30
CA GLY A 19 5.51 9.04 -2.02
C GLY A 19 6.17 10.42 -2.05
N THR A 20 5.46 11.44 -1.59
CA THR A 20 5.99 12.81 -1.47
C THR A 20 5.20 13.61 -0.45
N ASN A 21 5.82 14.66 0.12
CA ASN A 21 5.18 15.61 1.02
C ASN A 21 4.47 14.99 2.24
N GLY A 22 4.94 13.85 2.75
CA GLY A 22 4.32 13.14 3.87
C GLY A 22 3.09 12.31 3.49
N TYR A 23 2.96 11.95 2.20
CA TYR A 23 1.91 11.06 1.72
C TYR A 23 2.49 9.95 0.84
N VAL A 24 1.82 8.79 0.84
CA VAL A 24 2.04 7.69 -0.11
C VAL A 24 0.78 7.50 -0.93
N ASN A 25 0.93 7.52 -2.24
CA ASN A 25 -0.15 7.35 -3.20
C ASN A 25 -0.13 5.92 -3.72
N VAL A 26 -1.31 5.31 -3.80
CA VAL A 26 -1.47 3.89 -4.15
C VAL A 26 -2.63 3.75 -5.11
N ALA A 27 -2.38 3.12 -6.26
CA ALA A 27 -3.39 2.75 -7.23
C ALA A 27 -3.71 1.25 -7.16
N PHE A 28 -4.96 0.88 -6.90
CA PHE A 28 -5.37 -0.51 -6.70
C PHE A 28 -6.84 -0.76 -7.07
N TYR A 29 -7.18 -2.04 -7.19
CA TYR A 29 -8.51 -2.57 -7.44
C TYR A 29 -8.99 -3.21 -6.13
N PRO A 30 -9.98 -2.64 -5.42
CA PRO A 30 -10.53 -3.20 -4.19
C PRO A 30 -11.44 -4.41 -4.48
N THR A 31 -11.90 -5.08 -3.42
CA THR A 31 -12.95 -6.09 -3.52
C THR A 31 -14.13 -5.67 -2.65
N TYR A 32 -15.33 -5.58 -3.22
CA TYR A 32 -16.56 -5.39 -2.46
C TYR A 32 -17.52 -6.51 -2.81
N GLU A 33 -18.54 -6.72 -1.97
CA GLU A 33 -19.62 -7.65 -2.28
C GLU A 33 -20.24 -7.30 -3.65
N SER A 34 -20.49 -8.31 -4.47
CA SER A 34 -21.07 -8.12 -5.81
C SER A 34 -22.39 -7.34 -5.74
N GLY A 35 -22.50 -6.26 -6.52
CA GLY A 35 -23.63 -5.33 -6.50
C GLY A 35 -23.53 -4.20 -5.46
N LYS A 36 -22.48 -4.18 -4.64
CA LYS A 36 -22.17 -3.11 -3.67
C LYS A 36 -20.89 -2.34 -4.02
N GLU A 37 -20.45 -2.38 -5.26
CA GLU A 37 -19.24 -1.68 -5.72
C GLU A 37 -19.35 -0.16 -5.54
N ASN A 38 -20.58 0.37 -5.57
CA ASN A 38 -20.88 1.78 -5.32
C ASN A 38 -20.74 2.19 -3.84
N GLU A 39 -20.61 1.23 -2.92
CA GLU A 39 -20.36 1.47 -1.49
C GLU A 39 -18.87 1.67 -1.17
N PHE A 40 -18.01 1.76 -2.20
CA PHE A 40 -16.60 2.04 -2.03
C PHE A 40 -16.36 3.21 -1.07
N ASN A 41 -15.57 2.97 -0.03
CA ASN A 41 -15.20 3.96 0.95
C ASN A 41 -13.71 3.87 1.24
N ILE A 42 -13.00 4.99 1.05
CA ILE A 42 -11.56 5.02 1.31
C ILE A 42 -11.20 4.72 2.76
N ASN A 43 -12.09 5.01 3.71
CA ASN A 43 -11.86 4.73 5.14
C ASN A 43 -11.89 3.23 5.47
N ASP A 44 -12.25 2.38 4.51
CA ASP A 44 -12.13 0.93 4.62
C ASP A 44 -10.67 0.47 4.46
N PHE A 45 -9.77 1.37 4.07
CA PHE A 45 -8.38 1.04 3.80
C PHE A 45 -7.43 1.78 4.72
N ASP A 46 -6.42 1.05 5.17
CA ASP A 46 -5.33 1.61 5.95
C ASP A 46 -3.97 1.20 5.37
N LEU A 47 -2.97 2.06 5.55
CA LEU A 47 -1.59 1.79 5.15
C LEU A 47 -0.67 1.84 6.36
N PHE A 48 0.09 0.75 6.58
CA PHE A 48 0.97 0.64 7.74
C PHE A 48 2.39 0.25 7.37
N PHE A 49 3.34 0.64 8.22
CA PHE A 49 4.68 0.07 8.24
C PHE A 49 4.65 -1.42 8.59
N ASP A 50 5.07 -2.28 7.67
CA ASP A 50 5.11 -3.73 7.86
C ASP A 50 6.50 -4.18 8.32
N LYS A 51 7.46 -4.17 7.38
CA LYS A 51 8.83 -4.67 7.58
C LYS A 51 9.79 -4.04 6.58
N VAL A 52 11.07 -4.34 6.72
CA VAL A 52 12.12 -4.01 5.76
C VAL A 52 12.64 -5.29 5.07
N SER A 53 13.14 -5.17 3.84
CA SER A 53 13.84 -6.26 3.15
C SER A 53 15.08 -6.74 3.91
N ALA A 54 15.49 -7.98 3.69
CA ALA A 54 16.66 -8.56 4.39
C ALA A 54 17.99 -7.86 4.07
N ASP A 55 18.06 -7.11 2.97
CA ASP A 55 19.20 -6.28 2.59
C ASP A 55 19.06 -4.81 3.03
N ASN A 56 18.03 -4.51 3.83
CA ASN A 56 17.71 -3.20 4.38
C ASN A 56 17.36 -2.11 3.36
N LYS A 57 17.13 -2.44 2.08
CA LYS A 57 16.95 -1.44 1.02
C LYS A 57 15.51 -1.01 0.78
N VAL A 58 14.54 -1.86 1.10
CA VAL A 58 13.15 -1.67 0.71
C VAL A 58 12.24 -1.72 1.93
N LEU A 59 11.51 -0.63 2.14
CA LEU A 59 10.41 -0.57 3.10
C LEU A 59 9.15 -1.22 2.51
N TYR A 60 8.61 -2.23 3.19
CA TYR A 60 7.30 -2.78 2.87
C TYR A 60 6.22 -2.05 3.64
N LEU A 61 5.23 -1.52 2.90
CA LEU A 61 4.02 -0.92 3.44
C LEU A 61 2.84 -1.86 3.21
N ARG A 62 2.10 -2.21 4.25
CA ARG A 62 0.92 -3.08 4.14
C ARG A 62 -0.32 -2.23 3.92
N LEU A 63 -0.92 -2.34 2.73
CA LEU A 63 -2.28 -1.91 2.49
C LEU A 63 -3.22 -2.97 3.06
N ASN A 64 -4.08 -2.56 3.98
CA ASN A 64 -5.07 -3.42 4.59
C ASN A 64 -6.46 -2.98 4.17
N HIS A 65 -7.29 -3.94 3.77
CA HIS A 65 -8.73 -3.74 3.66
C HIS A 65 -9.36 -4.14 5.01
N SER A 66 -9.84 -3.14 5.74
CA SER A 66 -10.24 -3.22 7.15
C SER A 66 -11.73 -3.58 7.36
N ILE A 67 -12.46 -3.88 6.29
CA ILE A 67 -13.81 -4.46 6.39
C ILE A 67 -13.75 -5.98 6.62
N PRO A 68 -14.84 -6.58 7.15
CA PRO A 68 -14.98 -8.03 7.22
C PRO A 68 -14.80 -8.68 5.84
N LYS A 69 -14.19 -9.86 5.81
CA LYS A 69 -14.03 -10.66 4.59
C LYS A 69 -15.39 -10.91 3.92
N VAL A 70 -15.45 -10.69 2.61
CA VAL A 70 -16.60 -11.05 1.77
C VAL A 70 -16.27 -12.29 0.92
N GLU A 71 -17.24 -13.18 0.71
CA GLU A 71 -17.04 -14.41 -0.08
C GLU A 71 -17.32 -14.22 -1.57
N ASN A 72 -18.35 -13.44 -1.92
CA ASN A 72 -18.75 -13.15 -3.29
C ASN A 72 -18.34 -11.72 -3.66
N PHE A 73 -17.07 -11.53 -4.00
CA PHE A 73 -16.58 -10.23 -4.45
C PHE A 73 -16.64 -10.06 -5.97
N ASN A 74 -16.87 -8.83 -6.41
CA ASN A 74 -16.70 -8.42 -7.80
C ASN A 74 -15.97 -7.07 -7.83
N TYR A 75 -15.26 -6.81 -8.92
CA TYR A 75 -14.77 -5.49 -9.25
C TYR A 75 -14.87 -5.29 -10.76
N ASP A 76 -16.05 -4.83 -11.20
CA ASP A 76 -16.36 -4.61 -12.62
C ASP A 76 -15.92 -3.22 -13.07
N SER A 77 -14.66 -2.88 -12.84
CA SER A 77 -14.07 -1.64 -13.36
C SER A 77 -12.68 -1.87 -13.92
N ASN A 78 -12.48 -1.41 -15.15
CA ASN A 78 -11.19 -1.40 -15.84
C ASN A 78 -10.26 -0.27 -15.32
N THR A 79 -10.69 0.49 -14.32
CA THR A 79 -9.93 1.64 -13.78
C THR A 79 -9.57 1.39 -12.32
N PRO A 80 -8.27 1.48 -11.95
CA PRO A 80 -7.87 1.38 -10.55
C PRO A 80 -8.31 2.64 -9.79
N PHE A 81 -8.66 2.48 -8.52
CA PHE A 81 -8.77 3.62 -7.63
C PHE A 81 -7.40 4.11 -7.23
N LEU A 82 -7.24 5.43 -7.18
CA LEU A 82 -6.03 6.11 -6.72
C LEU A 82 -6.36 6.90 -5.47
N THR A 83 -5.57 6.70 -4.41
CA THR A 83 -5.74 7.41 -3.14
C THR A 83 -4.39 7.70 -2.48
N SER A 84 -4.42 8.56 -1.45
CA SER A 84 -3.25 9.01 -0.68
C SER A 84 -3.39 8.66 0.80
N PHE A 85 -2.36 8.06 1.37
CA PHE A 85 -2.27 7.75 2.80
C PHE A 85 -1.22 8.64 3.45
N ILE A 86 -1.48 9.06 4.70
CA ILE A 86 -0.49 9.80 5.49
C ILE A 86 0.72 8.92 5.74
N PHE A 87 1.90 9.48 5.48
CA PHE A 87 3.18 8.85 5.73
C PHE A 87 3.96 9.69 6.74
N ASP A 88 4.00 9.21 7.97
CA ASP A 88 4.69 9.85 9.07
C ASP A 88 6.15 9.37 9.13
N SER A 89 7.05 10.11 8.48
CA SER A 89 8.49 9.79 8.42
C SER A 89 9.16 9.80 9.79
N SER A 90 8.61 10.50 10.79
CA SER A 90 9.22 10.57 12.12
C SER A 90 9.25 9.22 12.85
N LYS A 91 8.29 8.35 12.54
CA LYS A 91 8.20 6.99 13.11
C LYS A 91 9.08 5.97 12.40
N LEU A 92 9.68 6.35 11.27
CA LEU A 92 10.46 5.44 10.45
C LEU A 92 11.79 5.09 11.11
N GLU A 93 12.53 6.09 11.58
CA GLU A 93 13.84 5.91 12.22
C GLU A 93 13.72 5.13 13.53
N GLU A 94 12.65 5.35 14.30
CA GLU A 94 12.38 4.60 15.53
C GLU A 94 12.09 3.12 15.24
N LYS A 95 11.29 2.85 14.19
CA LYS A 95 10.80 1.50 13.90
C LYS A 95 11.78 0.65 13.10
N PHE A 96 12.53 1.28 12.18
CA PHE A 96 13.44 0.63 11.25
C PHE A 96 14.75 1.42 11.13
N PRO A 97 15.57 1.48 12.19
CA PRO A 97 16.84 2.21 12.19
C PRO A 97 17.84 1.69 11.15
N GLU A 98 17.67 0.47 10.66
CA GLU A 98 18.52 -0.18 9.67
C GLU A 98 18.22 0.20 8.22
N LEU A 99 17.06 0.81 7.94
CA LEU A 99 16.61 1.10 6.57
C LEU A 99 17.55 2.05 5.84
N GLU A 100 18.01 1.63 4.65
CA GLU A 100 18.88 2.44 3.80
C GLU A 100 18.12 3.65 3.23
N THR A 101 18.66 4.84 3.48
CA THR A 101 18.23 6.08 2.84
C THR A 101 19.21 6.48 1.75
N PHE A 102 18.71 7.16 0.73
CA PHE A 102 19.53 7.66 -0.37
C PHE A 102 19.11 9.07 -0.80
N GLY A 103 19.81 9.61 -1.79
CA GLY A 103 19.69 11.00 -2.22
C GLY A 103 20.76 11.86 -1.53
N THR A 104 21.00 13.06 -2.07
CA THR A 104 22.08 13.95 -1.60
C THR A 104 21.93 14.36 -0.14
N ALA A 105 20.70 14.32 0.38
CA ALA A 105 20.37 14.64 1.75
C ALA A 105 19.85 13.43 2.55
N ASN A 106 20.00 12.18 2.08
CA ASN A 106 19.40 11.00 2.71
C ASN A 106 17.89 11.17 2.95
N ASP A 107 17.21 11.70 1.94
CA ASP A 107 15.82 12.17 2.02
C ASP A 107 14.86 11.30 1.20
N SER A 108 15.33 10.12 0.78
CA SER A 108 14.58 9.21 -0.08
C SER A 108 14.77 7.78 0.37
N ILE A 109 13.71 6.98 0.27
CA ILE A 109 13.73 5.53 0.51
C ILE A 109 13.07 4.79 -0.64
N ARG A 110 13.39 3.50 -0.79
CA ARG A 110 12.66 2.61 -1.68
C ARG A 110 11.55 1.95 -0.88
N ALA A 111 10.39 1.81 -1.50
CA ALA A 111 9.25 1.18 -0.88
C ALA A 111 8.51 0.26 -1.86
N GLN A 112 7.73 -0.64 -1.29
CA GLN A 112 6.81 -1.52 -2.00
C GLN A 112 5.53 -1.66 -1.19
N ILE A 113 4.37 -1.57 -1.85
CA ILE A 113 3.09 -1.86 -1.21
C ILE A 113 2.83 -3.36 -1.27
N THR A 114 2.40 -3.95 -0.17
CA THR A 114 1.87 -5.32 -0.10
C THR A 114 0.42 -5.32 0.35
N ALA A 115 -0.32 -6.34 -0.04
CA ALA A 115 -1.68 -6.58 0.43
C ALA A 115 -2.04 -8.06 0.28
N LEU A 116 -3.10 -8.50 0.97
CA LEU A 116 -3.64 -9.84 0.76
C LEU A 116 -4.32 -9.91 -0.61
N GLY A 117 -3.89 -10.84 -1.47
CA GLY A 117 -4.52 -11.13 -2.76
C GLY A 117 -5.63 -12.16 -2.67
N LEU A 118 -6.37 -12.31 -3.77
CA LEU A 118 -7.50 -13.24 -3.88
C LEU A 118 -7.10 -14.72 -3.67
N ASN A 119 -5.88 -15.08 -4.05
CA ASN A 119 -5.35 -16.45 -3.92
C ASN A 119 -4.80 -16.74 -2.51
N GLY A 120 -4.92 -15.80 -1.57
CA GLY A 120 -4.34 -15.90 -0.22
C GLY A 120 -2.85 -15.58 -0.14
N GLU A 121 -2.20 -15.29 -1.28
CA GLU A 121 -0.82 -14.83 -1.31
C GLU A 121 -0.74 -13.31 -1.27
N ASP A 122 0.42 -12.79 -0.90
CA ASP A 122 0.66 -11.35 -0.89
C ASP A 122 0.85 -10.81 -2.31
N LEU A 123 0.00 -9.85 -2.68
CA LEU A 123 0.23 -8.98 -3.81
C LEU A 123 1.36 -8.01 -3.49
N LYS A 124 2.11 -7.61 -4.52
CA LYS A 124 3.20 -6.65 -4.42
C LYS A 124 3.12 -5.63 -5.55
N SER A 125 3.19 -4.35 -5.21
CA SER A 125 3.39 -3.30 -6.22
C SER A 125 4.79 -3.40 -6.82
N PRO A 126 5.09 -2.72 -7.93
CA PRO A 126 6.48 -2.38 -8.26
C PRO A 126 7.14 -1.60 -7.13
N GLU A 127 8.48 -1.65 -7.04
CA GLU A 127 9.22 -0.73 -6.17
C GLU A 127 9.06 0.71 -6.65
N PHE A 128 8.94 1.63 -5.70
CA PHE A 128 8.85 3.06 -5.95
C PHE A 128 9.62 3.86 -4.89
N VAL A 129 9.79 5.15 -5.14
CA VAL A 129 10.51 6.05 -4.26
C VAL A 129 9.53 6.85 -3.40
N ILE A 130 9.84 6.96 -2.11
CA ILE A 130 9.19 7.89 -1.20
C ILE A 130 10.20 8.98 -0.85
N LYS A 131 9.84 10.23 -1.14
CA LYS A 131 10.57 11.40 -0.68
C LYS A 131 10.14 11.71 0.76
N LEU A 132 11.08 11.61 1.69
CA LEU A 132 10.87 11.89 3.11
C LEU A 132 10.66 13.38 3.32
N LYS A 133 9.66 13.73 4.12
CA LYS A 133 9.50 15.09 4.64
C LYS A 133 10.49 15.25 5.80
N LYS A 134 11.42 16.18 5.66
CA LYS A 134 12.27 16.65 6.76
C LYS A 134 11.56 17.74 7.55
#